data_AF-A0A8J6NRD2-F1
#
_entry.id   AF-A0A8J6NRD2-F1
#
_cell.length_a   1.000
_cell.length_b   1.000
_cell.length_c   1.000
_cell.angle_alpha   90.00
_cell.angle_beta   90.00
_cell.angle_gamma   90.00
#
_symmetry.space_group_name_H-M   'P 1'
#
loop_
_entity.id
_entity.type
_entity.pdbx_description
1 polymer ?
#
loop_
_entity_poly.entity_id
_entity_poly.type
_entity_poly.pdbx_seq_one_letter_code
_entity_poly.pdbx_strand_id
1 'polypeptide(L)' 'MENYQGEMEALNSIVVMYKVKGFNPPDGDWYWAKYTPEGKALNSGRDRWCIGCHATRVKNDFVIVHNFK' A
#
# COMPACT_ATOMS: atom_id res chain seq x y z
N MET A 1 3.51 -3.87 2.99
CA MET A 1 2.64 -5.04 3.25
C MET A 1 3.21 -6.21 2.46
N GLU A 2 3.51 -7.29 3.15
CA GLU A 2 4.01 -8.54 2.56
C GLU A 2 2.84 -9.52 2.48
N ASN A 3 2.71 -10.24 1.38
CA ASN A 3 1.62 -11.19 1.14
C ASN A 3 2.19 -12.60 0.92
N TYR A 4 1.80 -13.58 1.74
CA TYR A 4 2.29 -14.97 1.73
C TYR A 4 1.16 -15.96 1.40
N GLN A 5 1.46 -17.11 0.76
CA GLN A 5 0.46 -18.13 0.43
C GLN A 5 1.02 -19.56 0.41
N GLY A 6 0.32 -20.54 1.00
CA GLY A 6 0.64 -21.99 0.96
C GLY A 6 1.04 -22.61 2.31
N GLU A 7 1.21 -23.95 2.35
CA GLU A 7 1.67 -24.69 3.56
C GLU A 7 3.17 -24.48 3.87
N MET A 8 3.94 -24.02 2.89
CA MET A 8 5.22 -23.34 3.08
C MET A 8 5.01 -21.87 2.71
N GLU A 9 5.30 -20.96 3.63
CA GLU A 9 5.05 -19.51 3.49
C GLU A 9 5.90 -18.89 2.37
N ALA A 10 5.46 -19.03 1.13
CA ALA A 10 6.11 -18.36 0.00
C ALA A 10 5.64 -16.91 -0.05
N LEU A 11 6.59 -15.97 -0.02
CA LEU A 11 6.32 -14.55 -0.28
C LEU A 11 5.83 -14.42 -1.73
N ASN A 12 4.62 -13.91 -1.92
CA ASN A 12 3.97 -13.79 -3.22
C ASN A 12 4.11 -12.37 -3.81
N SER A 13 4.06 -11.35 -2.96
CA SER A 13 4.23 -9.96 -3.42
C SER A 13 4.53 -9.00 -2.28
N ILE A 14 5.17 -7.89 -2.62
CA ILE A 14 5.48 -6.79 -1.72
C ILE A 14 4.70 -5.56 -2.20
N VAL A 15 3.88 -4.98 -1.33
CA VAL A 15 3.18 -3.72 -1.58
C VAL A 15 3.79 -2.60 -0.75
N VAL A 16 4.23 -1.55 -1.42
CA VAL A 16 4.85 -0.36 -0.82
C VAL A 16 3.93 0.84 -1.05
N MET A 17 3.86 1.73 -0.05
CA MET A 17 3.33 3.08 -0.21
C MET A 17 4.41 4.09 0.14
N TYR A 18 4.51 5.17 -0.63
CA TYR A 18 5.39 6.29 -0.33
C TYR A 18 4.77 7.59 -0.84
N LYS A 19 5.18 8.71 -0.23
CA LYS A 19 4.66 10.03 -0.60
C LYS A 19 5.44 10.64 -1.76
N VAL A 20 4.70 11.15 -2.73
CA VAL A 20 5.24 11.95 -3.83
C VAL A 20 4.51 13.29 -3.82
N LYS A 21 5.21 14.35 -3.43
CA LYS A 21 4.63 15.69 -3.29
C LYS A 21 3.90 16.10 -4.58
N GLY A 22 2.63 16.43 -4.46
CA GLY A 22 1.79 16.89 -5.57
C GLY A 22 1.28 15.78 -6.51
N PHE A 23 1.58 14.51 -6.25
CA PHE A 23 1.15 13.40 -7.12
C PHE A 23 -0.35 13.13 -7.02
N ASN A 24 -0.88 13.13 -5.79
CA ASN A 24 -2.29 12.89 -5.56
C ASN A 24 -2.76 13.62 -4.29
N PRO A 25 -2.79 14.97 -4.29
CA PRO A 25 -3.08 15.75 -3.08
C PRO A 25 -4.41 15.38 -2.39
N PRO A 26 -5.50 15.08 -3.11
CA PRO A 26 -6.76 14.65 -2.47
C PRO A 26 -6.62 13.39 -1.62
N ASP A 27 -5.69 12.49 -1.97
CA ASP A 27 -5.44 11.23 -1.27
C ASP A 27 -4.08 11.23 -0.57
N GLY A 28 -3.67 12.39 -0.02
CA GLY A 28 -2.50 12.49 0.85
C GLY A 28 -1.14 12.34 0.14
N ASP A 29 -1.10 12.55 -1.18
CA ASP A 29 0.10 12.41 -2.01
C ASP A 29 0.68 10.98 -2.03
N TRP A 30 -0.13 9.97 -1.72
CA TRP A 30 0.30 8.57 -1.69
C TRP A 30 0.43 7.96 -3.09
N TYR A 31 1.60 7.38 -3.35
CA TYR A 31 1.88 6.48 -4.46
C TYR A 31 1.95 5.04 -3.94
N TRP A 32 1.28 4.14 -4.64
CA TRP A 32 1.25 2.71 -4.32
C TRP A 32 2.02 1.92 -5.36
N ALA A 33 2.73 0.88 -4.95
CA ALA A 33 3.40 -0.03 -5.86
C ALA A 33 3.35 -1.46 -5.35
N LYS A 34 2.99 -2.39 -6.22
CA LYS A 34 3.07 -3.83 -5.98
C LYS A 34 4.21 -4.42 -6.78
N TYR A 35 5.07 -5.16 -6.11
CA TYR A 35 6.21 -5.87 -6.69
C TYR A 35 6.08 -7.38 -6.52
N THR A 36 6.64 -8.15 -7.45
CA THR A 36 7.00 -9.55 -7.19
C THR A 36 8.13 -9.63 -6.16
N PRO A 37 8.39 -10.80 -5.56
CA PRO A 37 9.53 -10.97 -4.64
C PRO A 37 10.88 -10.61 -5.28
N GLU A 38 11.01 -10.75 -6.61
CA GLU A 38 12.20 -10.41 -7.39
C GLU A 38 12.29 -8.92 -7.74
N GLY A 39 11.35 -8.10 -7.26
CA GLY A 39 11.37 -6.64 -7.44
C GLY A 39 10.74 -6.16 -8.76
N LYS A 40 10.06 -7.02 -9.52
CA LYS A 40 9.35 -6.59 -10.73
C LYS A 40 8.06 -5.86 -10.37
N ALA A 41 7.88 -4.62 -10.85
CA ALA A 41 6.64 -3.89 -10.67
C ALA A 41 5.48 -4.57 -11.43
N LEU A 42 4.36 -4.82 -10.73
CA LEU A 42 3.13 -5.41 -11.28
C LEU A 42 2.05 -4.34 -11.51
N ASN A 43 1.83 -3.47 -10.53
CA ASN A 43 0.91 -2.33 -10.61
C ASN A 43 1.45 -1.17 -9.77
N SER A 44 1.24 0.05 -10.21
CA SER A 44 1.68 1.22 -9.45
C SER A 44 0.91 2.52 -9.77
N GLY A 45 0.98 3.49 -8.85
CA GLY A 45 0.34 4.79 -8.96
C GLY A 45 -0.84 4.97 -7.99
N ARG A 46 -1.98 5.43 -8.53
CA ARG A 46 -3.21 5.73 -7.78
C ARG A 46 -4.15 4.52 -7.76
N ASP A 47 -3.72 3.44 -7.11
CA ASP A 47 -4.54 2.24 -7.00
C ASP A 47 -5.77 2.51 -6.14
N ARG A 48 -6.95 2.57 -6.79
CA ARG A 48 -8.22 2.94 -6.14
C ARG A 48 -8.59 1.98 -5.02
N TRP A 49 -8.22 0.71 -5.12
CA TRP A 49 -8.53 -0.28 -4.09
C TRP A 49 -7.68 -0.04 -2.84
N CYS A 50 -6.38 0.22 -3.01
CA CYS A 50 -5.50 0.58 -1.90
C CYS A 50 -5.96 1.89 -1.24
N ILE A 51 -6.23 2.93 -2.04
CA ILE A 51 -6.71 4.22 -1.53
C ILE A 51 -8.04 4.06 -0.78
N GLY A 52 -9.00 3.32 -1.34
CA GLY A 52 -10.32 3.14 -0.73
C GLY A 52 -10.26 2.50 0.66
N CYS A 53 -9.49 1.43 0.84
CA CYS A 53 -9.32 0.78 2.14
C CYS A 53 -8.60 1.70 3.15
N HIS A 54 -7.55 2.39 2.70
CA HIS A 54 -6.75 3.27 3.55
C HIS A 54 -7.44 4.62 3.84
N ALA A 55 -8.41 5.04 3.04
CA ALA A 55 -9.18 6.27 3.24
C ALA A 55 -9.98 6.26 4.56
N THR A 56 -10.24 5.09 5.14
CA THR A 56 -10.79 4.97 6.50
C THR A 56 -9.90 5.61 7.57
N ARG A 57 -8.61 5.85 7.26
CA ARG A 57 -7.61 6.46 8.11
C ARG A 57 -7.10 7.80 7.56
N VAL A 58 -7.91 8.57 6.81
CA VAL A 58 -7.52 9.92 6.33
C VAL A 58 -7.00 10.82 7.47
N LYS A 59 -7.61 10.75 8.67
CA LYS A 59 -7.18 11.51 9.85
C LYS A 59 -5.79 11.10 10.38
N ASN A 60 -5.32 9.93 10.00
CA ASN A 60 -3.99 9.42 10.30
C ASN A 60 -3.17 9.24 9.02
N ASP A 61 -3.37 10.16 8.06
CA ASP A 61 -2.59 10.24 6.84
C ASP A 61 -2.58 8.92 6.03
N PHE A 62 -3.74 8.25 5.98
CA PHE A 62 -3.94 6.95 5.30
C PHE A 62 -3.12 5.78 5.89
N VAL A 63 -2.35 5.98 6.95
CA VAL A 63 -1.57 4.93 7.60
C VAL A 63 -2.45 4.16 8.59
N ILE A 64 -2.51 2.84 8.42
CA ILE A 64 -3.22 1.96 9.37
C ILE A 64 -2.24 1.61 10.50
N VAL A 65 -2.42 2.27 11.64
CA VAL A 65 -1.71 1.95 12.89
C VAL A 65 -2.65 1.21 13.85
N HIS A 66 -2.07 0.37 14.69
CA HIS A 66 -2.77 -0.25 15.80
C HIS A 66 -3.13 0.83 16.84
N ASN A 67 -4.39 0.90 17.23
CA ASN A 67 -4.82 1.74 18.34
C ASN A 67 -5.00 0.84 19.56
N PHE A 68 -4.20 1.06 20.61
CA PHE A 68 -4.45 0.47 21.91
C PHE A 68 -5.68 1.12 22.53
N LYS A 69 -6.62 0.31 23.01
CA LYS A 69 -7.77 0.75 23.81
C LYS A 69 -7.45 0.56 25.29
#